data_AF-A0A7S6S0S9-F1
#
_entry.id   AF-A0A7S6S0S9-F1
#
_cell.length_a   1.000
_cell.length_b   1.000
_cell.length_c   1.000
_cell.angle_alpha   90.00
_cell.angle_beta   90.00
_cell.angle_gamma   90.00
#
_symmetry.space_group_name_H-M   'P 1'
#
loop_
_entity.id
_entity.type
_entity.pdbx_description
1 polymer ?
#
loop_
_entity_poly.entity_id
_entity_poly.type
_entity_poly.pdbx_seq_one_letter_code
_entity_poly.pdbx_strand_id
1 'polypeptide(L)'
;MCHRPPRRRGFTLIELLVVVAIIALLISLLLPGLEKAREQARTAKCMANVKQCMLAFTLYAQDHFVIPGTYWDGPQNLDWCGRNNARFMASPGQFRSPFQTSVLFKYFAEVDKVFECPTARRQTNAFFDYTMIIRMAGARPDLQWKMTYPENTTNPVQLINSVRIFDGLPILVEEDDFFFNRSSTGGFDDGSWAGRDQFTNRHNGRAMIGYLDGTVGMIKPAKGPNPQAEETGDLQAQHLKLRAKGQEWPVWFSETGKFGWVNNPR
;
A
#
# COMPACT_ATOMS: atom_id res chain seq x y z
N MET A 1 -50.24 -26.17 -59.38
CA MET A 1 -50.51 -25.70 -58.01
C MET A 1 -49.43 -24.70 -57.62
N CYS A 2 -49.76 -23.42 -57.46
CA CYS A 2 -48.81 -22.38 -57.05
C CYS A 2 -48.83 -22.23 -55.53
N HIS A 3 -47.75 -22.62 -54.83
CA HIS A 3 -47.58 -22.35 -53.40
C HIS A 3 -47.20 -20.88 -53.20
N ARG A 4 -48.06 -20.10 -52.53
CA ARG A 4 -47.72 -18.75 -52.08
C ARG A 4 -46.64 -18.87 -50.98
N PRO A 5 -45.50 -18.17 -51.10
CA PRO A 5 -44.50 -18.16 -50.04
C PRO A 5 -45.13 -17.54 -48.78
N PRO A 6 -44.88 -18.11 -47.58
CA PRO A 6 -45.41 -17.58 -46.34
C PRO A 6 -44.92 -16.14 -46.14
N ARG A 7 -45.85 -15.21 -45.89
CA ARG A 7 -45.53 -13.81 -45.57
C ARG A 7 -44.66 -13.78 -44.32
N ARG A 8 -43.40 -13.33 -44.44
CA ARG A 8 -42.54 -13.07 -43.30
C ARG A 8 -43.17 -11.96 -42.46
N ARG A 9 -43.48 -12.24 -41.20
CA ARG A 9 -43.93 -11.23 -40.23
C ARG A 9 -42.72 -10.33 -39.92
N GLY A 10 -42.84 -9.03 -40.19
CA GLY A 10 -41.85 -8.04 -39.77
C GLY A 10 -42.05 -7.69 -38.29
N PHE A 11 -40.96 -7.40 -37.59
CA PHE A 11 -41.03 -6.85 -36.24
C PHE A 11 -41.68 -5.47 -36.26
N THR A 12 -42.61 -5.23 -35.35
CA THR A 12 -43.17 -3.90 -35.11
C THR A 12 -42.19 -3.06 -34.29
N LEU A 13 -42.24 -1.74 -34.47
CA LEU A 13 -41.43 -0.80 -33.71
C LEU A 13 -41.70 -0.91 -32.19
N ILE A 14 -42.94 -1.23 -31.82
CA ILE A 14 -43.36 -1.43 -30.43
C ILE A 14 -42.71 -2.68 -29.83
N GLU A 15 -42.70 -3.81 -30.54
CA GLU A 15 -42.06 -5.04 -30.07
C GLU A 15 -40.56 -4.83 -29.81
N LEU A 16 -39.88 -4.10 -30.68
CA LEU A 16 -38.47 -3.76 -30.48
C LEU A 16 -38.27 -2.82 -29.27
N LEU A 17 -39.14 -1.82 -29.12
CA LEU A 17 -39.06 -0.82 -28.05
C LEU A 17 -39.26 -1.43 -26.65
N VAL A 18 -40.21 -2.36 -26.51
CA VAL A 18 -40.45 -3.06 -25.23
C VAL A 18 -39.24 -3.91 -24.83
N VAL A 19 -38.61 -4.59 -25.80
CA VAL A 19 -37.43 -5.42 -25.52
C VAL A 19 -36.25 -4.59 -25.03
N VAL A 20 -35.94 -3.49 -25.71
CA VAL A 20 -34.85 -2.62 -25.26
C VAL A 20 -35.14 -1.97 -23.91
N ALA A 21 -36.40 -1.65 -23.60
CA ALA A 21 -36.81 -1.14 -22.30
C ALA A 21 -36.58 -2.16 -21.17
N ILE A 22 -36.93 -3.43 -21.40
CA ILE A 22 -36.68 -4.50 -20.43
C ILE A 22 -35.17 -4.74 -20.25
N ILE A 23 -34.39 -4.77 -21.33
CA ILE A 23 -32.92 -4.94 -21.24
C ILE A 23 -32.30 -3.77 -20.46
N ALA A 24 -32.71 -2.53 -20.73
CA ALA A 24 -32.21 -1.35 -20.03
C ALA A 24 -32.52 -1.41 -18.52
N LEU A 25 -33.73 -1.85 -18.15
CA LEU A 25 -34.13 -2.04 -16.75
C LEU A 25 -33.29 -3.13 -16.06
N LEU A 26 -33.03 -4.25 -16.74
CA LEU A 26 -32.21 -5.32 -16.18
C LEU A 26 -30.76 -4.86 -15.99
N ILE A 27 -30.18 -4.17 -16.97
CA ILE A 27 -28.81 -3.65 -16.87
C ILE A 27 -28.67 -2.63 -15.74
N SER A 28 -29.66 -1.74 -15.54
CA SER A 28 -29.59 -0.73 -14.47
C SER A 28 -29.57 -1.36 -13.07
N LEU A 29 -30.18 -2.52 -12.88
CA LEU A 29 -30.12 -3.29 -11.63
C LEU A 29 -28.82 -4.10 -11.49
N LEU A 30 -28.23 -4.54 -12.59
CA LEU A 30 -27.03 -5.37 -12.59
C LEU A 30 -25.72 -4.57 -12.48
N LEU A 31 -25.64 -3.39 -13.08
CA LEU A 31 -24.42 -2.57 -13.11
C LEU A 31 -23.87 -2.23 -11.71
N PRO A 32 -24.69 -1.76 -10.74
CA PRO A 32 -24.18 -1.46 -9.40
C PRO A 32 -23.63 -2.69 -8.68
N GLY A 33 -24.22 -3.87 -8.94
CA GLY A 33 -23.74 -5.14 -8.39
C GLY A 33 -22.39 -5.55 -8.97
N LEU A 34 -22.23 -5.39 -10.29
CA LEU A 34 -20.98 -5.71 -10.98
C LEU A 34 -19.82 -4.79 -10.56
N GLU A 35 -20.09 -3.50 -10.34
CA GLU A 35 -19.07 -2.55 -9.84
C GLU A 35 -18.57 -2.95 -8.45
N LYS A 36 -19.48 -3.29 -7.53
CA LYS A 36 -19.12 -3.78 -6.19
C LYS A 36 -18.30 -5.08 -6.26
N ALA A 37 -18.70 -6.02 -7.12
CA ALA A 37 -17.99 -7.27 -7.31
C ALA A 37 -16.57 -7.05 -7.87
N ARG A 38 -16.41 -6.14 -8.85
CA ARG A 38 -15.09 -5.76 -9.39
C ARG A 38 -14.21 -5.13 -8.32
N GLU A 39 -14.75 -4.25 -7.48
CA GLU A 39 -13.97 -3.63 -6.41
C GLU A 39 -13.55 -4.64 -5.34
N GLN A 40 -14.43 -5.59 -4.98
CA GLN A 40 -14.07 -6.70 -4.09
C GLN A 40 -12.97 -7.57 -4.69
N ALA A 41 -13.03 -7.89 -5.99
CA ALA A 41 -12.00 -8.65 -6.67
C ALA A 41 -10.64 -7.92 -6.68
N ARG A 42 -10.64 -6.60 -6.94
CA ARG A 42 -9.43 -5.77 -6.85
C ARG A 42 -8.88 -5.73 -5.43
N THR A 43 -9.74 -5.58 -4.43
CA THR A 43 -9.37 -5.60 -3.01
C THR A 43 -8.74 -6.94 -2.62
N ALA A 44 -9.33 -8.07 -3.04
CA ALA A 44 -8.79 -9.40 -2.81
C ALA A 44 -7.43 -9.60 -3.51
N LYS A 45 -7.27 -9.09 -4.74
CA LYS A 45 -6.00 -9.13 -5.46
C LYS A 45 -4.92 -8.27 -4.78
N CYS A 46 -5.27 -7.08 -4.30
CA CYS A 46 -4.37 -6.20 -3.54
C CYS A 46 -3.90 -6.89 -2.24
N MET A 47 -4.83 -7.49 -1.50
CA MET A 47 -4.49 -8.27 -0.30
C MET A 47 -3.56 -9.46 -0.61
N ALA A 48 -3.79 -10.17 -1.72
CA ALA A 48 -2.92 -11.26 -2.16
C ALA A 48 -1.52 -10.77 -2.54
N ASN A 49 -1.42 -9.61 -3.20
CA ASN A 49 -0.17 -8.95 -3.54
C ASN A 49 0.62 -8.58 -2.26
N VAL A 50 -0.01 -7.90 -1.30
CA VAL A 50 0.61 -7.57 0.00
C VAL A 50 1.03 -8.83 0.75
N LYS A 51 0.24 -9.91 0.69
CA LYS A 51 0.61 -11.20 1.31
C LYS A 51 1.85 -11.82 0.68
N GLN A 52 2.01 -11.71 -0.64
CA GLN A 52 3.24 -12.14 -1.32
C GLN A 52 4.44 -11.29 -0.91
N CYS A 53 4.26 -9.96 -0.77
CA CYS A 53 5.30 -9.08 -0.24
C CYS A 53 5.69 -9.49 1.18
N MET A 54 4.73 -9.66 2.09
CA MET A 54 5.02 -10.05 3.46
C MET A 54 5.71 -11.42 3.55
N LEU A 55 5.33 -12.38 2.71
CA LEU A 55 6.03 -13.66 2.61
C LEU A 55 7.51 -13.47 2.23
N ALA A 56 7.81 -12.64 1.22
CA ALA A 56 9.18 -12.34 0.84
C ALA A 56 9.97 -11.67 1.97
N PHE A 57 9.34 -10.76 2.72
CA PHE A 57 9.95 -10.15 3.91
C PHE A 57 10.26 -11.19 4.99
N THR A 58 9.33 -12.11 5.27
CA THR A 58 9.53 -13.19 6.24
C THR A 58 10.66 -14.12 5.81
N LEU A 59 10.70 -14.54 4.55
CA LEU A 59 11.77 -15.39 4.02
C LEU A 59 13.13 -14.67 4.09
N TYR A 60 13.17 -13.39 3.76
CA TYR A 60 14.38 -12.57 3.92
C TYR A 60 14.83 -12.52 5.38
N ALA A 61 13.90 -12.29 6.30
CA ALA A 61 14.21 -12.21 7.72
C ALA A 61 14.70 -13.55 8.30
N GLN A 62 14.25 -14.68 7.74
CA GLN A 62 14.75 -16.00 8.10
C GLN A 62 16.19 -16.22 7.61
N ASP A 63 16.51 -15.78 6.40
CA ASP A 63 17.86 -15.89 5.83
C ASP A 63 18.86 -14.94 6.49
N HIS A 64 18.43 -13.75 6.89
CA HIS A 64 19.31 -12.64 7.28
C HIS A 64 19.17 -12.19 8.75
N PHE A 65 18.22 -12.75 9.51
CA PHE A 65 17.90 -12.40 10.90
C PHE A 65 17.48 -10.93 11.15
N VAL A 66 17.24 -10.19 10.07
CA VAL A 66 16.83 -8.78 10.08
C VAL A 66 15.79 -8.52 9.00
N ILE A 67 14.93 -7.54 9.23
CA ILE A 67 13.94 -7.08 8.24
C ILE A 67 14.63 -6.17 7.21
N PRO A 68 14.29 -6.26 5.91
CA PRO A 68 14.80 -5.32 4.90
C PRO A 68 14.29 -3.90 5.18
N GLY A 69 14.68 -2.88 4.43
CA GLY A 69 14.14 -1.55 4.60
C GLY A 69 14.74 -0.49 3.69
N THR A 70 14.23 0.73 3.80
CA THR A 70 14.76 1.89 3.07
C THR A 70 15.75 2.67 3.93
N TYR A 71 16.68 3.39 3.30
CA TYR A 71 17.59 4.32 3.98
C TYR A 71 18.38 3.72 5.15
N TRP A 72 19.08 2.61 4.88
CA TRP A 72 19.96 1.96 5.85
C TRP A 72 21.40 2.48 5.72
N ASP A 73 21.93 3.03 6.81
CA ASP A 73 23.28 3.64 6.91
C ASP A 73 24.38 2.64 7.35
N GLY A 74 24.05 1.36 7.46
CA GLY A 74 25.02 0.30 7.76
C GLY A 74 25.68 -0.29 6.50
N PRO A 75 26.71 -1.13 6.66
CA PRO A 75 27.50 -1.65 5.53
C PRO A 75 26.74 -2.66 4.65
N GLN A 76 25.61 -3.19 5.14
CA GLN A 76 24.78 -4.13 4.40
C GLN A 76 23.73 -3.39 3.58
N ASN A 77 23.54 -3.73 2.32
CA ASN A 77 22.38 -3.24 1.59
C ASN A 77 21.13 -3.94 2.10
N LEU A 78 20.15 -3.20 2.60
CA LEU A 78 18.85 -3.72 3.04
C LEU A 78 17.68 -3.27 2.14
N ASP A 79 17.96 -2.58 1.03
CA ASP A 79 16.93 -1.91 0.22
C ASP A 79 15.86 -2.86 -0.31
N TRP A 80 14.66 -2.75 0.26
CA TRP A 80 13.54 -3.65 -0.03
C TRP A 80 12.89 -3.39 -1.39
N CYS A 81 12.91 -2.16 -1.89
CA CYS A 81 12.32 -1.80 -3.19
C CYS A 81 13.36 -1.63 -4.29
N GLY A 82 14.65 -1.52 -3.92
CA GLY A 82 15.77 -1.35 -4.84
C GLY A 82 15.92 0.08 -5.39
N ARG A 83 15.03 1.00 -5.02
CA ARG A 83 15.06 2.38 -5.50
C ARG A 83 16.27 3.17 -4.97
N ASN A 84 16.64 2.89 -3.73
CA ASN A 84 17.73 3.53 -2.99
C ASN A 84 19.04 2.74 -3.14
N ASN A 85 19.03 1.65 -3.90
CA ASN A 85 20.20 0.86 -4.22
C ASN A 85 21.16 1.67 -5.09
N ALA A 86 22.43 1.75 -4.68
CA ALA A 86 23.48 2.45 -5.41
C ALA A 86 23.58 2.03 -6.89
N ARG A 87 23.34 0.76 -7.23
CA ARG A 87 23.35 0.25 -8.62
C ARG A 87 22.22 0.87 -9.44
N PHE A 88 21.01 0.95 -8.88
CA PHE A 88 19.87 1.55 -9.57
C PHE A 88 20.05 3.06 -9.68
N MET A 89 20.47 3.73 -8.60
CA MET A 89 20.70 5.18 -8.60
C MET A 89 21.78 5.62 -9.60
N ALA A 90 22.84 4.83 -9.77
CA ALA A 90 23.93 5.15 -10.69
C ALA A 90 23.52 5.03 -12.17
N SER A 91 22.57 4.14 -12.51
CA SER A 91 22.21 3.85 -13.91
C SER A 91 20.78 3.30 -14.03
N PRO A 92 19.74 4.10 -13.73
CA PRO A 92 18.37 3.61 -13.67
C PRO A 92 17.87 3.07 -15.01
N GLY A 93 18.34 3.63 -16.14
CA GLY A 93 17.97 3.18 -17.49
C GLY A 93 18.46 1.78 -17.88
N GLN A 94 19.31 1.14 -17.07
CA GLN A 94 19.71 -0.26 -17.27
C GLN A 94 18.71 -1.27 -16.71
N PHE A 95 17.77 -0.80 -15.88
CA PHE A 95 16.80 -1.64 -15.22
C PHE A 95 15.40 -1.31 -15.74
N ARG A 96 14.58 -2.34 -15.91
CA ARG A 96 13.15 -2.19 -16.19
C ARG A 96 12.40 -1.62 -14.98
N SER A 97 12.87 -1.94 -13.77
CA SER A 97 12.32 -1.42 -12.51
C SER A 97 13.38 -1.44 -11.40
N PRO A 98 13.24 -0.58 -10.36
CA PRO A 98 14.14 -0.59 -9.21
C PRO A 98 14.21 -1.96 -8.50
N PHE A 99 13.11 -2.73 -8.56
CA PHE A 99 13.01 -4.04 -7.95
C PHE A 99 14.08 -5.03 -8.39
N GLN A 100 14.64 -4.89 -9.59
CA GLN A 100 15.74 -5.75 -10.05
C GLN A 100 17.00 -5.62 -9.19
N THR A 101 17.11 -4.55 -8.41
CA THR A 101 18.18 -4.32 -7.44
C THR A 101 17.73 -4.43 -5.99
N SER A 102 16.48 -4.80 -5.74
CA SER A 102 15.97 -5.07 -4.39
C SER A 102 16.65 -6.29 -3.77
N VAL A 103 16.85 -6.27 -2.46
CA VAL A 103 17.29 -7.45 -1.69
C VAL A 103 16.24 -8.56 -1.67
N LEU A 104 14.98 -8.22 -1.98
CA LEU A 104 13.87 -9.15 -2.04
C LEU A 104 13.69 -9.79 -3.42
N PHE A 105 14.41 -9.32 -4.45
CA PHE A 105 14.21 -9.77 -5.84
C PHE A 105 14.25 -11.31 -5.99
N LYS A 106 15.16 -11.99 -5.27
CA LYS A 106 15.32 -13.45 -5.33
C LYS A 106 14.15 -14.24 -4.71
N TYR A 107 13.28 -13.59 -3.92
CA TYR A 107 12.15 -14.25 -3.24
C TYR A 107 10.83 -14.11 -4.02
N PHE A 108 10.85 -13.45 -5.19
CA PHE A 108 9.68 -13.28 -6.04
C PHE A 108 9.87 -14.02 -7.38
N ALA A 109 8.81 -14.69 -7.83
CA ALA A 109 8.77 -15.27 -9.17
C ALA A 109 8.40 -14.23 -10.26
N GLU A 110 7.55 -13.24 -9.92
CA GLU A 110 7.08 -12.19 -10.83
C GLU A 110 6.97 -10.83 -10.11
N VAL A 111 8.05 -10.04 -10.11
CA VAL A 111 8.10 -8.74 -9.39
C VAL A 111 7.28 -7.63 -10.06
N ASP A 112 7.01 -7.71 -11.35
CA ASP A 112 6.48 -6.58 -12.15
C ASP A 112 5.12 -6.05 -11.64
N LYS A 113 4.31 -6.89 -10.97
CA LYS A 113 2.92 -6.56 -10.62
C LYS A 113 2.58 -6.75 -9.14
N VAL A 114 3.48 -7.34 -8.35
CA VAL A 114 3.20 -7.66 -6.95
C VAL A 114 3.20 -6.41 -6.07
N PHE A 115 3.90 -5.36 -6.48
CA PHE A 115 3.96 -4.10 -5.75
C PHE A 115 2.96 -3.05 -6.26
N GLU A 116 2.07 -3.46 -7.16
CA GLU A 116 1.04 -2.60 -7.71
C GLU A 116 -0.31 -2.87 -7.07
N CYS A 117 -0.96 -1.81 -6.61
CA CYS A 117 -2.35 -1.88 -6.20
C CYS A 117 -3.23 -1.90 -7.47
N PRO A 118 -4.11 -2.91 -7.65
CA PRO A 118 -5.00 -3.00 -8.82
C PRO A 118 -6.08 -1.90 -8.87
N THR A 119 -6.24 -1.13 -7.80
CA THR A 119 -7.14 0.03 -7.72
C THR A 119 -6.40 1.36 -7.92
N ALA A 120 -5.06 1.36 -7.95
CA ALA A 120 -4.28 2.56 -8.16
C ALA A 120 -4.53 3.17 -9.55
N ARG A 121 -4.52 4.51 -9.61
CA ARG A 121 -4.63 5.28 -10.85
C ARG A 121 -3.27 5.93 -11.13
N ARG A 122 -2.27 5.12 -11.45
CA ARG A 122 -0.90 5.62 -11.60
C ARG A 122 -0.81 6.74 -12.65
N GLN A 123 -0.13 7.81 -12.27
CA GLN A 123 0.52 8.70 -13.22
C GLN A 123 1.89 8.11 -13.59
N THR A 124 2.55 8.64 -14.61
CA THR A 124 3.60 7.99 -15.40
C THR A 124 4.87 7.49 -14.69
N ASN A 125 5.08 7.71 -13.37
CA ASN A 125 6.38 7.51 -12.72
C ASN A 125 6.39 6.86 -11.32
N ALA A 126 5.31 6.23 -10.84
CA ALA A 126 5.35 5.48 -9.57
C ALA A 126 5.69 3.99 -9.82
N PHE A 127 6.73 3.48 -9.17
CA PHE A 127 7.21 2.10 -9.25
C PHE A 127 6.46 1.17 -8.28
N PHE A 128 5.95 1.69 -7.16
CA PHE A 128 5.23 0.89 -6.16
C PHE A 128 4.14 1.68 -5.42
N ASP A 129 3.07 0.98 -5.04
CA ASP A 129 1.93 1.54 -4.29
C ASP A 129 2.00 1.25 -2.79
N TYR A 130 2.92 0.37 -2.41
CA TYR A 130 3.17 -0.01 -1.03
C TYR A 130 4.51 0.57 -0.59
N THR A 131 4.54 1.17 0.59
CA THR A 131 5.74 1.72 1.18
C THR A 131 5.99 1.14 2.57
N MET A 132 7.25 1.11 2.95
CA MET A 132 7.69 0.47 4.19
C MET A 132 7.91 1.52 5.27
N ILE A 133 7.43 1.25 6.49
CA ILE A 133 7.71 2.11 7.64
C ILE A 133 9.23 2.24 7.85
N ILE A 134 9.75 3.46 7.65
CA ILE A 134 11.19 3.72 7.49
C ILE A 134 12.06 3.25 8.67
N ARG A 135 11.51 3.28 9.89
CA ARG A 135 12.22 2.94 11.13
C ARG A 135 12.34 1.43 11.40
N MET A 136 11.79 0.60 10.53
CA MET A 136 11.82 -0.86 10.67
C MET A 136 12.99 -1.52 9.91
N ALA A 137 13.78 -0.75 9.15
CA ALA A 137 14.97 -1.24 8.47
C ALA A 137 15.95 -1.90 9.46
N GLY A 138 16.30 -3.15 9.21
CA GLY A 138 17.21 -3.93 10.05
C GLY A 138 16.58 -4.48 11.34
N ALA A 139 15.32 -4.18 11.64
CA ALA A 139 14.67 -4.66 12.87
C ALA A 139 14.78 -6.18 12.97
N ARG A 140 15.13 -6.72 14.15
CA ARG A 140 15.14 -8.17 14.32
C ARG A 140 13.72 -8.68 14.61
N PRO A 141 13.28 -9.76 13.94
CA PRO A 141 11.94 -10.31 14.11
C PRO A 141 11.74 -11.08 15.44
N ASP A 142 12.80 -11.43 16.16
CA ASP A 142 12.73 -12.16 17.45
C ASP A 142 12.27 -11.28 18.62
N LEU A 143 12.16 -9.97 18.41
CA LEU A 143 11.89 -8.99 19.44
C LEU A 143 10.39 -8.63 19.47
N GLN A 144 9.86 -8.40 20.67
CA GLN A 144 8.46 -7.97 20.83
C GLN A 144 8.32 -6.49 20.50
N TRP A 145 8.11 -6.20 19.23
CA TRP A 145 7.81 -4.88 18.72
C TRP A 145 6.32 -4.55 18.85
N LYS A 146 6.03 -3.29 19.16
CA LYS A 146 4.68 -2.75 19.12
C LYS A 146 4.71 -1.41 18.41
N MET A 147 3.66 -1.11 17.66
CA MET A 147 3.46 0.21 17.12
C MET A 147 2.18 0.82 17.65
N THR A 148 2.25 2.10 17.95
CA THR A 148 1.17 2.85 18.54
C THR A 148 0.88 4.13 17.79
N TYR A 149 -0.36 4.58 17.86
CA TYR A 149 -0.85 5.83 17.29
C TYR A 149 -1.82 6.51 18.27
N PRO A 150 -1.94 7.84 18.25
CA PRO A 150 -2.86 8.53 19.15
C PRO A 150 -4.31 8.21 18.78
N GLU A 151 -5.20 8.18 19.77
CA GLU A 151 -6.63 7.97 19.54
C GLU A 151 -7.30 9.19 18.90
N ASN A 152 -6.80 10.39 19.19
CA ASN A 152 -7.22 11.65 18.57
C ASN A 152 -6.04 12.23 17.80
N THR A 153 -6.21 12.56 16.53
CA THR A 153 -5.14 13.01 15.62
C THR A 153 -5.03 14.54 15.52
N THR A 154 -5.87 15.31 16.22
CA THR A 154 -5.93 16.78 16.05
C THR A 154 -4.71 17.54 16.62
N ASN A 155 -3.87 16.93 17.48
CA ASN A 155 -2.67 17.61 18.02
C ASN A 155 -1.54 16.64 18.48
N PRO A 156 -0.64 16.18 17.57
CA PRO A 156 0.37 15.13 17.81
C PRO A 156 1.23 15.29 19.09
N VAL A 157 1.46 16.53 19.53
CA VAL A 157 2.34 16.87 20.65
C VAL A 157 1.66 16.72 22.03
N GLN A 158 0.32 16.73 22.10
CA GLN A 158 -0.44 16.74 23.37
C GLN A 158 -1.13 15.42 23.74
N LEU A 159 -0.91 14.34 22.99
CA LEU A 159 -1.75 13.12 23.02
C LEU A 159 -1.20 11.96 23.86
N ILE A 160 -0.67 12.25 25.05
CA ILE A 160 -0.12 11.21 25.94
C ILE A 160 -1.24 10.40 26.63
N ASN A 161 -2.49 10.90 26.63
CA ASN A 161 -3.56 10.38 27.47
C ASN A 161 -4.43 9.28 26.83
N SER A 162 -4.44 9.12 25.49
CA SER A 162 -5.06 7.94 24.87
C SER A 162 -4.38 7.52 23.57
N VAL A 163 -3.86 6.30 23.59
CA VAL A 163 -3.01 5.71 22.56
C VAL A 163 -3.60 4.36 22.18
N ARG A 164 -3.72 4.11 20.88
CA ARG A 164 -4.11 2.81 20.32
C ARG A 164 -2.89 2.02 19.89
N ILE A 165 -3.01 0.71 19.98
CA ILE A 165 -1.99 -0.25 19.54
C ILE A 165 -2.54 -0.92 18.28
N PHE A 166 -1.69 -1.11 17.27
CA PHE A 166 -2.06 -1.97 16.14
C PHE A 166 -2.13 -3.43 16.59
N ASP A 167 -3.08 -4.19 16.04
CA ASP A 167 -3.26 -5.62 16.38
C ASP A 167 -2.01 -6.46 16.05
N GLY A 168 -1.21 -6.02 15.08
CA GLY A 168 0.12 -6.52 14.77
C GLY A 168 1.09 -5.37 14.50
N LEU A 169 2.38 -5.65 14.35
CA LEU A 169 3.35 -4.64 13.96
C LEU A 169 3.30 -4.43 12.44
N PRO A 170 2.78 -3.30 11.92
CA PRO A 170 2.80 -3.10 10.49
C PRO A 170 4.21 -2.80 10.01
N ILE A 171 4.49 -3.28 8.81
CA ILE A 171 5.76 -3.13 8.12
C ILE A 171 5.53 -2.43 6.79
N LEU A 172 4.54 -2.89 6.04
CA LEU A 172 4.21 -2.40 4.72
C LEU A 172 2.82 -1.76 4.74
N VAL A 173 2.70 -0.56 4.17
CA VAL A 173 1.46 0.20 4.15
C VAL A 173 1.18 0.67 2.73
N GLU A 174 -0.09 0.76 2.38
CA GLU A 174 -0.51 1.33 1.11
C GLU A 174 -0.62 2.86 1.23
N GLU A 175 0.22 3.57 0.49
CA GLU A 175 0.38 5.02 0.61
C GLU A 175 -0.60 5.79 -0.27
N ASP A 176 -0.95 6.99 0.18
CA ASP A 176 -1.73 7.95 -0.58
C ASP A 176 -0.95 8.55 -1.76
N ASP A 177 -1.54 8.51 -2.96
CA ASP A 177 -0.91 9.02 -4.20
C ASP A 177 -0.73 10.54 -4.23
N PHE A 178 -1.40 11.29 -3.36
CA PHE A 178 -1.38 12.74 -3.36
C PHE A 178 -0.37 13.28 -2.35
N PHE A 179 -0.35 12.70 -1.16
CA PHE A 179 0.51 13.13 -0.07
C PHE A 179 1.83 12.38 -0.12
N PHE A 180 2.88 13.13 -0.47
CA PHE A 180 4.30 12.72 -0.52
C PHE A 180 4.69 11.74 -1.63
N ASN A 181 3.72 11.11 -2.31
CA ASN A 181 3.96 10.35 -3.55
C ASN A 181 3.77 11.17 -4.86
N ARG A 182 3.87 12.51 -4.83
CA ARG A 182 3.78 13.36 -6.05
C ARG A 182 5.06 14.07 -6.43
N SER A 183 5.47 13.73 -7.65
CA SER A 183 6.50 14.34 -8.48
C SER A 183 6.32 15.83 -8.81
N SER A 184 5.27 16.52 -8.35
CA SER A 184 5.07 17.96 -8.62
C SER A 184 5.92 18.89 -7.74
N THR A 185 6.56 18.36 -6.68
CA THR A 185 7.50 19.10 -5.81
C THR A 185 8.83 18.38 -5.59
N GLY A 186 9.12 17.34 -6.39
CA GLY A 186 10.33 16.52 -6.23
C GLY A 186 10.20 15.40 -5.20
N GLY A 187 8.99 14.88 -4.96
CA GLY A 187 8.76 13.70 -4.10
C GLY A 187 9.56 12.49 -4.58
N PHE A 188 10.22 11.80 -3.63
CA PHE A 188 11.00 10.60 -3.88
C PHE A 188 10.06 9.40 -3.76
N ASP A 189 9.72 8.76 -4.88
CA ASP A 189 9.14 7.42 -4.85
C ASP A 189 10.22 6.47 -4.34
N ASP A 190 10.43 6.44 -3.02
CA ASP A 190 11.60 5.89 -2.33
C ASP A 190 11.31 4.60 -1.55
N GLY A 191 10.03 4.20 -1.50
CA GLY A 191 9.57 2.98 -0.84
C GLY A 191 9.50 3.13 0.65
N SER A 192 9.61 4.34 1.18
CA SER A 192 9.56 4.61 2.59
C SER A 192 8.23 5.27 2.94
N TRP A 193 7.72 4.95 4.13
CA TRP A 193 6.58 5.59 4.73
C TRP A 193 7.05 6.26 6.01
N ALA A 194 7.12 7.58 5.97
CA ALA A 194 7.73 8.42 6.97
C ALA A 194 7.09 9.81 6.98
N GLY A 195 7.54 10.67 7.88
CA GLY A 195 7.24 12.08 7.73
C GLY A 195 5.74 12.43 7.85
N ARG A 196 5.23 13.01 6.76
CA ARG A 196 3.84 13.45 6.59
C ARG A 196 3.05 12.51 5.65
N ASP A 197 3.61 11.35 5.31
CA ASP A 197 2.97 10.37 4.45
C ASP A 197 1.66 9.90 5.09
N GLN A 198 0.67 9.63 4.24
CA GLN A 198 -0.67 9.24 4.66
C GLN A 198 -1.01 7.85 4.13
N PHE A 199 -1.91 7.17 4.85
CA PHE A 199 -2.58 6.00 4.31
C PHE A 199 -3.49 6.39 3.15
N THR A 200 -3.54 5.53 2.14
CA THR A 200 -4.52 5.67 1.07
C THR A 200 -5.96 5.50 1.58
N ASN A 201 -6.93 5.90 0.77
CA ASN A 201 -8.36 5.64 0.99
C ASN A 201 -8.98 4.81 -0.15
N ARG A 202 -8.17 4.00 -0.85
CA ARG A 202 -8.63 3.01 -1.84
C ARG A 202 -9.52 1.94 -1.18
N HIS A 203 -9.95 0.91 -1.91
CA HIS A 203 -10.65 -0.24 -1.31
C HIS A 203 -11.86 0.10 -0.41
N ASN A 204 -12.77 0.95 -0.91
CA ASN A 204 -13.93 1.45 -0.16
C ASN A 204 -13.55 2.24 1.11
N GLY A 205 -12.55 3.12 1.00
CA GLY A 205 -12.11 4.02 2.06
C GLY A 205 -11.12 3.40 3.05
N ARG A 206 -10.36 2.38 2.64
CA ARG A 206 -9.41 1.64 3.48
C ARG A 206 -8.06 1.43 2.77
N ALA A 207 -6.98 1.53 3.51
CA ALA A 207 -5.64 1.17 3.05
C ALA A 207 -5.32 -0.29 3.37
N MET A 208 -4.59 -0.98 2.50
CA MET A 208 -3.96 -2.25 2.83
C MET A 208 -2.77 -2.06 3.78
N ILE A 209 -2.60 -3.03 4.67
CA ILE A 209 -1.51 -3.04 5.64
C ILE A 209 -0.98 -4.47 5.82
N GLY A 210 0.33 -4.64 5.72
CA GLY A 210 1.05 -5.88 5.95
C GLY A 210 1.78 -5.84 7.28
N TYR A 211 1.68 -6.91 8.06
CA TYR A 211 2.24 -7.02 9.41
C TYR A 211 3.45 -7.95 9.44
N LEU A 212 4.35 -7.71 10.41
CA LEU A 212 5.61 -8.44 10.58
C LEU A 212 5.43 -9.96 10.70
N ASP A 213 4.31 -10.40 11.26
CA ASP A 213 3.97 -11.82 11.41
C ASP A 213 3.51 -12.49 10.09
N GLY A 214 3.48 -11.74 8.99
CA GLY A 214 3.04 -12.19 7.68
C GLY A 214 1.54 -12.01 7.44
N THR A 215 0.77 -11.54 8.43
CA THR A 215 -0.66 -11.27 8.25
C THR A 215 -0.87 -9.99 7.46
N VAL A 216 -2.04 -9.88 6.84
CA VAL A 216 -2.43 -8.73 6.03
C VAL A 216 -3.82 -8.30 6.47
N GLY A 217 -4.01 -7.00 6.64
CA GLY A 217 -5.27 -6.40 7.03
C GLY A 217 -5.59 -5.17 6.21
N MET A 218 -6.64 -4.47 6.64
CA MET A 218 -7.03 -3.18 6.11
C MET A 218 -7.30 -2.22 7.26
N ILE A 219 -6.86 -0.98 7.10
CA ILE A 219 -7.15 0.11 8.05
C ILE A 219 -8.02 1.18 7.38
N LYS A 220 -8.98 1.72 8.12
CA LYS A 220 -9.71 2.92 7.71
C LYS A 220 -9.03 4.12 8.38
N PRO A 221 -8.17 4.88 7.68
CA PRO A 221 -7.53 6.04 8.28
C PRO A 221 -8.56 7.11 8.64
N ALA A 222 -8.31 7.85 9.71
CA ALA A 222 -8.98 9.12 9.93
C ALA A 222 -8.50 10.08 8.85
N LYS A 223 -9.42 10.48 7.96
CA LYS A 223 -9.25 11.55 6.99
C LYS A 223 -10.41 12.51 7.14
N GLY A 224 -10.15 13.81 7.01
CA GLY A 224 -11.23 14.77 6.96
C GLY A 224 -11.92 14.82 5.58
N PRO A 225 -12.86 15.78 5.40
CA PRO A 225 -13.76 15.79 4.25
C PRO A 225 -13.07 16.11 2.91
N ASN A 226 -11.90 16.74 2.93
CA ASN A 226 -11.18 17.09 1.71
C ASN A 226 -10.04 16.10 1.44
N PRO A 227 -10.19 15.16 0.49
CA PRO A 227 -9.17 14.15 0.21
C PRO A 227 -7.88 14.72 -0.42
N GLN A 228 -7.84 16.01 -0.75
CA GLN A 228 -6.68 16.70 -1.35
C GLN A 228 -6.04 17.71 -0.40
N ALA A 229 -6.54 17.86 0.84
CA ALA A 229 -5.93 18.72 1.84
C ALA A 229 -5.31 17.88 2.96
N GLU A 230 -4.14 18.32 3.44
CA GLU A 230 -3.56 17.82 4.68
C GLU A 230 -4.31 18.51 5.82
N GLU A 231 -5.19 17.79 6.51
CA GLU A 231 -6.08 18.37 7.52
C GLU A 231 -5.61 18.04 8.95
N THR A 232 -5.91 18.95 9.87
CA THR A 232 -5.64 18.73 11.30
C THR A 232 -6.50 17.56 11.79
N GLY A 233 -5.89 16.40 11.99
CA GLY A 233 -6.60 15.16 12.29
C GLY A 233 -6.34 14.02 11.29
N ASP A 234 -5.60 14.25 10.22
CA ASP A 234 -5.19 13.16 9.34
C ASP A 234 -4.16 12.26 10.01
N LEU A 235 -4.33 10.94 9.90
CA LEU A 235 -3.34 9.99 10.39
C LEU A 235 -2.13 9.93 9.43
N GLN A 236 -1.07 10.60 9.83
CA GLN A 236 0.25 10.61 9.16
C GLN A 236 1.33 9.85 9.93
N ALA A 237 2.47 9.60 9.29
CA ALA A 237 3.60 8.88 9.88
C ALA A 237 4.19 9.49 11.16
N GLN A 238 4.22 10.82 11.28
CA GLN A 238 4.65 11.50 12.52
C GLN A 238 3.84 11.12 13.77
N HIS A 239 2.62 10.62 13.60
CA HIS A 239 1.77 10.16 14.70
C HIS A 239 2.16 8.77 15.20
N LEU A 240 2.97 8.02 14.43
CA LEU A 240 3.32 6.65 14.74
C LEU A 240 4.59 6.57 15.60
N LYS A 241 4.54 5.68 16.58
CA LYS A 241 5.63 5.39 17.51
C LYS A 241 5.87 3.90 17.57
N LEU A 242 7.12 3.49 17.41
CA LEU A 242 7.60 2.12 17.57
C LEU A 242 8.12 1.91 18.99
N ARG A 243 7.86 0.74 19.57
CA ARG A 243 8.30 0.37 20.92
C ARG A 243 8.89 -1.03 20.95
N ALA A 244 10.05 -1.19 21.58
CA ALA A 244 10.66 -2.47 21.90
C ALA A 244 11.68 -2.34 23.04
N LYS A 245 11.83 -3.37 23.88
CA LYS A 245 12.74 -3.38 25.06
C LYS A 245 12.68 -2.11 25.94
N GLY A 246 11.48 -1.55 26.13
CA GLY A 246 11.27 -0.35 26.96
C GLY A 246 11.73 0.96 26.32
N GLN A 247 12.15 0.95 25.06
CA GLN A 247 12.50 2.13 24.27
C GLN A 247 11.36 2.47 23.29
N GLU A 248 11.23 3.76 22.95
CA GLU A 248 10.24 4.29 22.02
C GLU A 248 10.93 5.15 20.95
N TRP A 249 10.50 5.01 19.69
CA TRP A 249 11.03 5.75 18.55
C TRP A 249 9.90 6.32 17.69
N PRO A 250 9.89 7.63 17.38
CA PRO A 250 8.98 8.19 16.40
C PRO A 250 9.35 7.74 14.99
N VAL A 251 8.34 7.54 14.12
CA VAL A 251 8.56 7.16 12.72
C VAL A 251 9.10 8.32 11.86
N TRP A 252 9.04 9.57 12.34
CA TRP A 252 9.57 10.77 11.68
C TRP A 252 11.10 10.74 11.43
N PHE A 253 11.56 11.35 10.33
CA PHE A 253 12.91 11.20 9.77
C PHE A 253 13.95 12.26 10.20
N SER A 254 13.58 13.42 10.78
CA SER A 254 14.58 14.42 11.20
C SER A 254 15.21 14.09 12.56
N GLU A 255 16.31 13.34 12.54
CA GLU A 255 17.49 13.36 13.44
C GLU A 255 17.29 13.73 14.93
N THR A 256 17.82 13.02 15.92
CA THR A 256 19.13 12.39 16.05
C THR A 256 19.04 11.34 17.16
N GLY A 257 19.57 10.15 16.91
CA GLY A 257 19.67 9.16 17.98
C GLY A 257 19.98 7.74 17.56
N LYS A 258 20.61 7.56 16.38
CA LYS A 258 21.07 6.29 15.80
C LYS A 258 19.91 5.34 15.48
N PHE A 259 19.80 4.89 14.22
CA PHE A 259 18.89 3.80 13.86
C PHE A 259 19.03 2.68 14.90
N GLY A 260 17.92 2.45 15.61
CA GLY A 260 17.91 2.01 16.99
C GLY A 260 18.29 0.55 17.13
N TRP A 261 19.04 0.23 18.20
CA TRP A 261 19.33 -1.06 18.85
C TRP A 261 19.67 -2.34 18.03
N VAL A 262 19.24 -2.46 16.76
CA VAL A 262 19.77 -3.34 15.72
C VAL A 262 21.27 -3.12 15.52
N ASN A 263 21.74 -1.88 15.69
CA ASN A 263 23.16 -1.51 15.57
C ASN A 263 24.04 -1.91 16.77
N ASN A 264 23.50 -2.58 17.81
CA ASN A 264 24.33 -3.32 18.77
C ASN A 264 23.50 -4.38 19.53
N PRO A 265 23.29 -5.58 18.96
CA PRO A 265 22.70 -6.68 19.69
C PRO A 265 23.74 -7.17 20.72
N ARG A 266 23.54 -6.85 22.01
CA ARG A 266 24.04 -7.72 23.08
C ARG A 266 23.01 -8.81 23.34
#